data_AF-A0A4W5L125-F1
#
_entry.id   AF-A0A4W5L125-F1
#
_cell.length_a   1.000
_cell.length_b   1.000
_cell.length_c   1.000
_cell.angle_alpha   90.00
_cell.angle_beta   90.00
_cell.angle_gamma   90.00
#
_symmetry.space_group_name_H-M   'P 1'
#
loop_
_entity.id
_entity.type
_entity.pdbx_description
1 polymer ?
#
loop_
_entity_poly.entity_id
_entity_poly.type
_entity_poly.pdbx_seq_one_letter_code
_entity_poly.pdbx_strand_id
1 'polypeptide(L)'
;MAKDPLAEAGLHFDALNKLRVLEPEVGQKTTELKEECKDFVDKMGQFQKIVGGLIELVDELAKEAETEKMKLARPLSTLVALFFSGNDIEGFLSG
;
A
#
# COMPACT_ATOMS: atom_id res chain seq x y z
N MET A 1 -32.72 -12.93 -49.59
CA MET A 1 -31.47 -12.88 -48.80
C MET A 1 -31.39 -14.19 -48.04
N ALA A 2 -30.63 -15.15 -48.53
CA ALA A 2 -30.50 -16.46 -47.87
C ALA A 2 -29.80 -16.25 -46.53
N LYS A 3 -30.42 -16.69 -45.44
CA LYS A 3 -29.79 -16.71 -44.12
C LYS A 3 -28.61 -17.67 -44.21
N ASP A 4 -27.44 -17.20 -43.80
CA ASP A 4 -26.22 -18.00 -43.81
C ASP A 4 -26.36 -19.13 -42.79
N PRO A 5 -26.49 -20.40 -43.22
CA PRO A 5 -26.79 -21.52 -42.33
C PRO A 5 -25.69 -21.75 -41.28
N LEU A 6 -24.49 -21.23 -41.52
CA LEU A 6 -23.39 -21.24 -40.55
C LEU A 6 -23.64 -20.30 -39.37
N ALA A 7 -24.19 -19.11 -39.62
CA ALA A 7 -24.54 -18.16 -38.57
C ALA A 7 -25.68 -18.68 -37.68
N GLU A 8 -26.65 -19.41 -38.26
CA GLU A 8 -27.75 -20.04 -37.53
C GLU A 8 -27.29 -21.20 -36.63
N ALA A 9 -26.13 -21.80 -36.95
CA ALA A 9 -25.46 -22.82 -36.14
C ALA A 9 -24.47 -22.25 -35.11
N GLY A 10 -24.37 -20.92 -34.97
CA GLY A 10 -23.41 -20.25 -34.08
C GLY A 10 -21.96 -20.33 -34.57
N LEU A 11 -21.75 -20.57 -35.86
CA LEU A 11 -20.44 -20.65 -36.49
C LEU A 11 -20.17 -19.33 -37.23
N HIS A 12 -19.20 -18.58 -36.73
CA HIS A 12 -18.77 -17.30 -37.24
C HIS A 12 -17.40 -17.41 -37.88
N PHE A 13 -17.18 -16.75 -39.02
CA PHE A 13 -15.84 -16.62 -39.59
C PHE A 13 -15.12 -15.45 -38.95
N ASP A 14 -13.85 -15.66 -38.56
CA ASP A 14 -12.98 -14.57 -38.12
C ASP A 14 -12.35 -13.82 -39.31
N ALA A 15 -11.60 -12.75 -39.02
CA ALA A 15 -10.92 -11.92 -40.02
C ALA A 15 -9.86 -12.66 -40.88
N LEU A 16 -9.54 -13.92 -40.55
CA LEU A 16 -8.63 -14.80 -41.29
C LEU A 16 -9.37 -15.97 -41.96
N ASN A 17 -10.69 -15.87 -42.13
CA ASN A 17 -11.57 -16.91 -42.66
C ASN A 17 -11.52 -18.23 -41.88
N LYS A 18 -11.17 -18.20 -40.59
CA LYS A 18 -11.25 -19.39 -39.73
C LYS A 18 -12.62 -19.49 -39.08
N LEU A 19 -13.17 -20.70 -39.09
CA LEU A 19 -14.42 -21.07 -38.43
C LEU A 19 -14.25 -20.97 -36.91
N ARG A 20 -15.06 -20.14 -36.25
CA ARG A 20 -15.10 -19.96 -34.79
C ARG A 20 -16.52 -20.14 -34.28
N VAL A 21 -16.64 -20.75 -33.11
CA VAL A 21 -17.93 -20.93 -32.41
C VAL A 21 -18.32 -19.67 -31.62
N LEU A 22 -17.36 -18.76 -31.39
CA LEU A 22 -17.57 -17.54 -30.63
C LEU A 22 -17.63 -16.35 -31.59
N GLU A 23 -18.64 -15.50 -31.40
CA GLU A 23 -18.81 -14.27 -32.15
C GLU A 23 -17.56 -13.37 -31.96
N PRO A 24 -16.94 -12.87 -33.03
CA PRO A 24 -15.64 -12.19 -32.96
C PRO A 24 -15.66 -10.96 -32.05
N GLU A 25 -16.78 -10.23 -31.98
CA GLU A 25 -16.94 -9.12 -31.03
C GLU A 25 -16.89 -9.57 -29.56
N VAL A 26 -17.52 -10.69 -29.24
CA VAL A 26 -17.57 -11.23 -27.88
C VAL A 26 -16.20 -11.74 -27.45
N GLY A 27 -15.46 -12.37 -28.37
CA GLY A 27 -14.08 -12.79 -28.13
C GLY A 27 -13.12 -11.61 -27.91
N GLN A 28 -13.30 -10.53 -28.66
CA GLN A 28 -12.48 -9.32 -28.53
C GLN A 28 -12.77 -8.59 -27.22
N LYS A 29 -14.05 -8.38 -26.88
CA LYS A 29 -14.48 -7.78 -25.60
C LYS A 29 -14.00 -8.60 -24.39
N THR A 30 -14.02 -9.93 -24.50
CA THR A 30 -13.50 -10.82 -23.43
C THR A 30 -11.98 -10.68 -23.26
N THR A 31 -11.26 -10.42 -24.35
CA THR A 31 -9.81 -10.22 -24.32
C THR A 31 -9.45 -8.87 -23.71
N GLU A 32 -10.12 -7.79 -24.13
CA GLU A 32 -9.98 -6.46 -23.52
C GLU A 32 -10.29 -6.49 -22.03
N LEU A 33 -11.41 -7.09 -21.63
CA LEU A 33 -11.78 -7.18 -20.22
C LEU A 33 -10.72 -7.94 -19.39
N LYS A 34 -10.11 -8.99 -19.96
CA LYS A 34 -9.04 -9.74 -19.31
C LYS A 34 -7.78 -8.88 -19.13
N GLU A 35 -7.42 -8.08 -20.12
CA GLU A 35 -6.29 -7.15 -20.03
C GLU A 35 -6.55 -6.04 -19.02
N GLU A 36 -7.73 -5.43 -19.03
CA GLU A 36 -8.13 -4.43 -18.04
C GLU A 36 -8.11 -4.99 -16.61
N CYS A 37 -8.60 -6.22 -16.41
CA CYS A 37 -8.53 -6.88 -15.11
C CYS A 37 -7.08 -7.09 -14.66
N LYS A 38 -6.18 -7.44 -15.58
CA LYS A 38 -4.76 -7.63 -15.27
C LYS A 38 -4.12 -6.29 -14.88
N ASP A 39 -4.37 -5.24 -15.64
CA ASP A 39 -3.89 -3.88 -15.34
C ASP A 39 -4.42 -3.37 -13.99
N PHE A 40 -5.67 -3.70 -13.65
CA PHE A 40 -6.25 -3.36 -12.35
C PHE A 40 -5.51 -4.06 -11.21
N VAL A 41 -5.23 -5.36 -11.34
CA VAL A 41 -4.49 -6.13 -10.34
C VAL A 41 -3.05 -5.60 -10.20
N ASP A 42 -2.39 -5.28 -11.30
CA ASP A 42 -1.03 -4.72 -11.26
C ASP A 42 -1.00 -3.34 -10.57
N LYS A 43 -1.95 -2.46 -10.90
CA LYS A 43 -2.11 -1.16 -10.22
C LYS A 43 -2.40 -1.33 -8.73
N MET A 44 -3.24 -2.30 -8.36
CA MET A 44 -3.54 -2.60 -6.96
C MET A 44 -2.29 -3.11 -6.22
N GLY A 45 -1.48 -3.94 -6.86
CA GLY A 45 -0.20 -4.42 -6.31
C GLY A 45 0.80 -3.28 -6.10
N GLN A 46 0.87 -2.31 -7.01
CA GLN A 46 1.67 -1.09 -6.82
C GLN A 46 1.17 -0.24 -5.66
N PHE A 47 -0.14 -0.06 -5.54
CA PHE A 47 -0.75 0.67 -4.42
C PHE A 47 -0.41 0.04 -3.07
N GLN A 48 -0.52 -1.28 -2.96
CA GLN A 48 -0.15 -2.01 -1.74
C GLN A 48 1.33 -1.83 -1.37
N LYS A 49 2.24 -1.80 -2.35
CA LYS A 49 3.67 -1.52 -2.11
C LYS A 49 3.89 -0.10 -1.55
N ILE A 50 3.20 0.90 -2.10
CA ILE A 50 3.31 2.29 -1.64
C ILE A 50 2.81 2.41 -0.20
N VAL A 51 1.66 1.82 0.10
CA VAL A 51 1.09 1.84 1.47
C VAL A 51 2.00 1.09 2.44
N GLY A 52 2.57 -0.05 2.04
CA GLY A 52 3.56 -0.78 2.84
C GLY A 52 4.77 0.08 3.19
N GLY A 53 5.36 0.76 2.20
CA GLY A 53 6.49 1.68 2.44
C GLY A 53 6.12 2.87 3.33
N LEU A 54 4.89 3.40 3.24
CA LEU A 54 4.44 4.46 4.13
C LEU A 54 4.33 3.99 5.58
N ILE A 55 3.85 2.76 5.82
CA ILE A 55 3.77 2.18 7.17
C ILE A 55 5.17 2.04 7.76
N GLU A 56 6.14 1.55 6.99
CA GLU A 56 7.54 1.43 7.42
C GLU A 56 8.12 2.79 7.83
N LEU A 57 7.91 3.82 7.01
CA LEU A 57 8.36 5.18 7.33
C LEU A 57 7.70 5.75 8.60
N VAL A 58 6.41 5.47 8.81
CA VAL A 58 5.70 5.89 10.03
C VAL A 58 6.25 5.16 11.27
N ASP A 59 6.56 3.86 11.16
CA ASP A 59 7.15 3.09 12.25
C ASP A 59 8.57 3.56 12.60
N GLU A 60 9.38 3.91 11.59
CA GLU A 60 10.70 4.50 11.81
C GLU A 60 10.60 5.86 12.52
N LEU A 61 9.69 6.72 12.05
CA LEU A 61 9.45 8.02 12.67
C LEU A 61 8.97 7.89 14.13
N ALA A 62 8.12 6.90 14.42
CA ALA A 62 7.68 6.62 15.78
C ALA A 62 8.85 6.18 16.69
N LYS A 63 9.73 5.29 16.20
CA LYS A 63 10.93 4.85 16.93
C LYS A 63 11.91 5.99 17.18
N GLU A 64 12.14 6.86 16.20
CA GLU A 64 12.98 8.05 16.38
C GLU A 64 12.39 8.98 17.43
N ALA A 65 11.07 9.24 17.37
CA ALA A 65 10.39 10.07 18.35
C ALA A 65 10.48 9.53 19.79
N GLU A 66 10.38 8.21 19.98
CA GLU A 66 10.60 7.59 21.30
C GLU A 66 12.05 7.67 21.76
N THR A 67 13.00 7.49 20.83
CA THR A 67 14.44 7.58 21.11
C THR A 67 14.81 8.98 21.61
N GLU A 68 14.31 10.04 20.96
CA GLU A 68 14.54 11.42 21.39
C GLU A 68 13.91 11.72 22.76
N LYS A 69 12.71 11.18 23.05
CA LYS A 69 12.11 11.27 24.39
C LYS A 69 12.99 10.61 25.46
N MET A 70 13.56 9.43 25.17
CA MET A 70 14.43 8.73 26.13
C MET A 70 15.77 9.46 26.34
N LYS A 71 16.33 10.07 25.30
CA LYS A 71 17.58 10.86 25.40
C LYS A 71 17.45 12.06 26.34
N LEU A 72 16.27 12.68 26.43
CA LEU A 72 16.00 13.80 27.33
C LEU A 72 15.57 13.36 28.74
N ALA A 73 14.88 12.22 28.86
CA ALA A 73 14.45 11.70 30.15
C ALA A 73 15.61 11.40 31.12
N ARG A 74 16.73 10.85 30.60
CA ARG A 74 17.93 10.53 31.40
C ARG A 74 18.65 11.76 31.99
N PRO A 75 19.00 12.81 31.21
CA PRO A 75 19.62 14.00 31.76
C PRO A 75 18.65 14.78 32.67
N LEU A 76 17.36 14.80 32.37
CA LEU A 76 16.38 15.50 33.20
C LEU A 76 16.23 14.86 34.59
N SER A 77 16.20 13.53 34.71
CA SER A 77 16.12 12.88 36.03
C SER A 77 17.37 13.12 36.86
N THR A 78 18.55 13.13 36.23
CA THR A 78 19.83 13.46 36.88
C THR A 78 19.84 14.92 37.37
N LEU A 79 19.36 15.86 36.53
CA LEU A 79 19.29 17.28 36.87
C LEU A 79 18.33 17.52 38.05
N VAL A 80 17.18 16.83 38.04
CA VAL A 80 16.20 16.88 39.13
C VAL A 80 16.78 16.32 40.43
N ALA A 81 17.50 15.19 40.38
CA ALA A 81 18.18 14.63 41.56
C ALA A 81 19.21 15.60 42.15
N LEU A 82 20.03 16.24 41.30
CA LEU A 82 20.99 17.25 41.73
C LEU A 82 20.31 18.50 42.33
N PHE A 83 19.17 18.93 41.78
CA PHE A 83 18.41 20.07 42.31
C PHE A 83 17.84 19.78 43.71
N PHE A 84 17.31 18.57 43.94
CA PHE A 84 16.84 18.17 45.28
C PHE A 84 18.00 18.03 46.28
N SER A 85 19.10 17.36 45.89
CA SER A 85 20.28 17.25 46.75
C SER A 85 20.96 18.60 47.04
N GLY A 86 20.85 19.58 46.14
CA GLY A 86 21.35 20.95 46.37
C GLY A 86 20.48 21.75 47.34
N ASN A 87 19.15 21.64 47.24
CA ASN A 87 18.22 22.29 48.17
C ASN A 87 18.32 21.72 49.61
N ASP A 88 18.63 20.43 49.75
CA ASP A 88 18.87 19.82 51.07
C ASP A 88 20.14 20.40 51.76
N ILE A 89 21.14 20.87 50.99
CA ILE A 89 22.35 21.48 51.53
C ILE A 89 22.12 22.94 51.94
N GLU A 90 21.35 23.71 51.18
CA GLU A 90 21.02 25.10 51.56
C GLU A 90 20.12 25.18 52.80
N GLY A 91 19.22 24.20 52.98
CA GLY A 91 18.42 24.08 54.21
C GLY A 91 19.23 23.71 55.46
N PHE A 92 20.39 23.05 55.29
CA PHE A 92 21.29 22.67 56.39
C PHE A 92 22.27 23.80 56.78
N LEU A 93 22.63 24.69 55.84
CA LEU A 93 23.55 25.80 56.10
C LEU A 93 22.87 27.08 56.65
N SER A 94 21.54 27.14 56.63
CA SER A 94 20.74 28.25 57.17
C SER A 94 20.17 27.98 58.59
N GLY A 95 20.53 26.88 59.24
CA GLY A 95 20.07 26.47 60.58
C GLY A 95 21.09 26.71 61.68
#